data_AF-A0A396IEA5-F1
#
_entry.id   AF-A0A396IEA5-F1
#
_cell.length_a   1.000
_cell.length_b   1.000
_cell.length_c   1.000
_cell.angle_alpha   90.00
_cell.angle_beta   90.00
_cell.angle_gamma   90.00
#
_symmetry.space_group_name_H-M   'P 1'
#
loop_
_entity.id
_entity.type
_entity.pdbx_description
1 polymer ?
#
loop_
_entity_poly.entity_id
_entity_poly.type
_entity_poly.pdbx_seq_one_letter_code
_entity_poly.pdbx_strand_id
1 'polypeptide(L)'
;MLAQWSLEWWGLWAFASCSLLSSPICSCFRGFVPRNIEEWSIHNWTGRCVRRTPLECERISNKTTSTKENGFLKLHAVEVSEFAEGVAVTPDICRSLCLHNCSCVAYSHDSGIGCMSWTGNLLDIHQLQSGGLDLYVRVACTKLDRNFCCSNEA
;
A
#
# COMPACT_ATOMS: atom_id res chain seq x y z
N MET A 1 16.88 -23.02 16.28
CA MET A 1 16.12 -22.17 17.23
C MET A 1 15.18 -21.32 16.38
N LEU A 2 14.08 -21.94 15.95
CA LEU A 2 13.13 -21.32 15.04
C LEU A 2 12.11 -20.58 15.90
N ALA A 3 12.01 -19.27 15.73
CA ALA A 3 10.94 -18.50 16.36
C ALA A 3 9.62 -19.02 15.79
N GLN A 4 8.91 -19.74 16.64
CA GLN A 4 7.55 -20.20 16.44
C GLN A 4 6.65 -18.97 16.52
N TRP A 5 6.46 -18.31 15.37
CA TRP A 5 5.49 -17.23 15.26
C TRP A 5 4.11 -17.86 15.42
N SER A 6 3.47 -17.61 16.57
CA SER A 6 2.10 -18.04 16.82
C SER A 6 1.17 -17.42 15.76
N LEU A 7 0.20 -18.21 15.32
CA LEU A 7 -0.86 -17.86 14.36
C LEU A 7 -1.82 -16.74 14.85
N GLU A 8 -1.41 -15.94 15.84
CA GLU A 8 -2.21 -14.89 16.48
C GLU A 8 -1.82 -13.46 16.04
N TRP A 9 -0.79 -13.31 15.20
CA TRP A 9 -0.25 -12.00 14.79
C TRP A 9 -0.59 -11.57 13.37
N TRP A 10 -1.40 -12.35 12.66
CA TRP A 10 -1.81 -12.03 11.29
C TRP A 10 -2.84 -10.89 11.35
N GLY A 11 -2.54 -9.75 10.70
CA GLY A 11 -3.45 -8.61 10.61
C GLY A 11 -3.14 -7.41 11.51
N LEU A 12 -2.02 -7.40 12.23
CA LEU A 12 -1.67 -6.27 13.12
C LEU A 12 -0.84 -5.18 12.44
N TRP A 13 -0.23 -5.45 11.29
CA TRP A 13 0.62 -4.47 10.59
C TRP A 13 -0.01 -4.00 9.28
N ALA A 14 -0.78 -2.91 9.37
CA ALA A 14 -1.37 -2.27 8.21
C ALA A 14 -0.39 -1.28 7.56
N PHE A 15 -0.25 -1.34 6.24
CA PHE A 15 0.60 -0.44 5.43
C PHE A 15 2.07 -0.35 5.88
N ALA A 16 2.61 -1.46 6.38
CA ALA A 16 3.99 -1.58 6.83
C ALA A 16 4.66 -2.81 6.20
N SER A 17 5.98 -2.76 6.07
CA SER A 17 6.82 -3.91 5.73
C SER A 17 7.71 -4.23 6.91
N CYS A 18 7.80 -5.51 7.29
CA CYS A 18 8.63 -6.00 8.38
C CYS A 18 9.64 -7.04 7.85
N SER A 19 10.92 -6.83 8.15
CA SER A 19 12.00 -7.76 7.84
C SER A 19 12.96 -7.85 9.01
N LEU A 20 13.29 -9.08 9.43
CA LEU A 20 14.28 -9.33 10.49
C LEU A 20 15.70 -8.90 10.08
N LEU A 21 15.93 -8.67 8.78
CA LEU A 21 17.22 -8.26 8.23
C LEU A 21 17.37 -6.73 8.12
N SER A 22 16.30 -5.96 8.33
CA SER A 22 16.33 -4.50 8.24
C SER A 22 16.44 -3.83 9.61
N SER A 23 17.05 -2.65 9.65
CA SER A 23 17.02 -1.74 10.79
C SER A 23 16.42 -0.40 10.34
N PRO A 24 15.21 -0.04 10.82
CA PRO A 24 14.36 -0.75 11.78
C PRO A 24 13.73 -2.04 11.19
N ILE A 25 13.31 -2.96 12.07
CA ILE A 25 12.69 -4.25 11.70
C ILE A 25 11.42 -4.03 10.89
N CYS A 26 10.56 -3.12 11.33
CA CYS A 26 9.37 -2.71 10.60
C CYS A 26 9.49 -1.25 10.16
N SER A 27 8.97 -0.96 8.97
CA SER A 27 8.89 0.39 8.41
C SER A 27 7.55 0.61 7.71
N CYS A 28 6.97 1.81 7.86
CA CYS A 28 5.78 2.19 7.10
C CYS A 28 6.11 2.34 5.62
N PHE A 29 5.14 2.03 4.75
CA PHE A 29 5.27 2.35 3.34
C PHE A 29 5.52 3.84 3.13
N ARG A 30 6.21 4.19 2.05
CA ARG A 30 6.41 5.60 1.70
C ARG A 30 5.04 6.29 1.53
N GLY A 31 4.90 7.49 2.07
CA GLY A 31 3.62 8.20 2.13
C GLY A 31 2.75 7.83 3.35
N PHE A 32 3.20 6.90 4.19
CA PHE A 32 2.57 6.54 5.46
C PHE A 32 3.48 6.91 6.64
N VAL A 33 2.87 7.01 7.83
CA VAL A 33 3.54 7.29 9.11
C VAL A 33 2.96 6.40 10.20
N PRO A 34 3.73 6.11 11.27
CA PRO A 34 3.19 5.43 12.44
C PRO A 34 1.97 6.18 12.99
N ARG A 35 0.93 5.45 13.36
CA ARG A 35 -0.21 6.06 14.07
C ARG A 35 0.20 6.60 15.44
N ASN A 36 1.10 5.87 16.11
CA ASN A 36 1.66 6.19 17.41
C ASN A 36 3.19 6.09 17.29
N ILE A 37 3.88 7.23 17.40
CA ILE A 37 5.34 7.31 17.21
C ILE A 37 6.05 6.77 18.45
N GLU A 38 5.50 7.00 19.63
CA GLU A 38 6.03 6.56 20.90
C GLU A 38 6.09 5.03 20.96
N GLU A 39 5.01 4.34 20.58
CA GLU A 39 4.99 2.87 20.46
C GLU A 39 6.04 2.36 19.48
N TRP A 40 6.13 2.97 18.30
CA TRP A 40 7.09 2.59 17.28
C TRP A 40 8.54 2.80 17.74
N SER A 41 8.81 3.83 18.54
CA SER A 41 10.15 4.14 19.07
C SER A 41 10.66 3.07 20.04
N ILE A 42 9.76 2.36 20.71
CA ILE A 42 10.08 1.25 21.62
C ILE A 42 9.86 -0.13 20.97
N HIS A 43 9.82 -0.20 19.64
CA HIS A 43 9.64 -1.44 18.86
C HIS A 43 8.26 -2.12 19.07
N ASN A 44 7.24 -1.34 19.46
CA ASN A 44 5.86 -1.78 19.44
C ASN A 44 5.17 -1.34 18.14
N TRP A 45 5.01 -2.25 17.19
CA TRP A 45 4.43 -1.95 15.87
C TRP A 45 2.91 -2.17 15.78
N THR A 46 2.25 -2.52 16.88
CA THR A 46 0.80 -2.79 16.92
C THR A 46 -0.05 -1.58 16.53
N GLY A 47 0.48 -0.35 16.69
CA GLY A 47 -0.19 0.89 16.34
C GLY A 47 -0.52 1.07 14.85
N ARG A 48 0.02 0.23 13.94
CA ARG A 48 -0.16 0.31 12.47
C ARG A 48 0.38 1.61 11.85
N CYS A 49 0.42 1.65 10.52
CA CYS A 49 0.72 2.85 9.76
C CYS A 49 -0.57 3.47 9.20
N VAL A 50 -0.59 4.80 9.11
CA VAL A 50 -1.68 5.60 8.51
C VAL A 50 -1.14 6.50 7.41
N ARG A 51 -2.00 6.90 6.47
CA ARG A 51 -1.59 7.83 5.40
C ARG A 51 -1.12 9.15 6.01
N ARG A 52 0.05 9.62 5.57
CA ARG A 52 0.58 10.94 5.97
C ARG A 52 -0.31 12.07 5.47
N THR A 53 -0.81 11.93 4.24
CA THR A 53 -1.71 12.89 3.61
C THR A 53 -3.01 12.17 3.22
N PRO A 54 -4.19 12.68 3.63
CA PRO A 54 -5.48 12.13 3.21
C PRO A 54 -5.63 12.13 1.68
N LEU A 55 -6.34 11.14 1.16
CA LEU A 55 -6.66 11.06 -0.26
C LEU A 55 -7.58 12.21 -0.67
N GLU A 56 -7.59 12.56 -1.95
CA GLU A 56 -8.49 13.63 -2.45
C GLU A 56 -9.96 13.37 -2.10
N CYS A 57 -10.44 12.11 -2.21
CA CYS A 57 -11.81 11.74 -1.83
C CYS A 57 -12.13 11.95 -0.33
N GLU A 58 -11.11 11.97 0.54
CA GLU A 58 -11.28 12.13 1.99
C GLU A 58 -11.26 13.63 2.40
N ARG A 59 -10.89 14.54 1.48
CA ARG A 59 -10.91 15.99 1.73
C ARG A 59 -12.32 16.51 1.49
N ILE A 60 -12.99 16.95 2.56
CA ILE A 60 -14.25 17.71 2.45
C ILE A 60 -14.00 18.89 1.50
N SER A 61 -14.90 19.08 0.53
CA SER A 61 -14.79 19.88 -0.70
C SER A 61 -14.63 21.40 -0.51
N ASN A 62 -13.70 21.85 0.33
CA ASN A 62 -13.28 23.25 0.37
C ASN A 62 -12.19 23.45 -0.68
N LYS A 63 -12.61 23.54 -1.95
CA LYS A 63 -11.76 23.86 -3.11
C LYS A 63 -11.05 25.20 -2.89
N THR A 64 -9.85 25.14 -2.32
CA THR A 64 -8.85 26.21 -2.40
C THR A 64 -7.51 25.57 -2.75
N THR A 65 -7.17 25.70 -4.05
CA THR A 65 -5.80 25.86 -4.58
C THR A 65 -4.71 24.90 -4.07
N SER A 66 -4.78 23.64 -4.49
CA SER A 66 -3.71 22.92 -5.21
C SER A 66 -4.15 21.47 -5.37
N THR A 67 -4.47 21.07 -6.59
CA THR A 67 -4.84 19.69 -6.94
C THR A 67 -3.69 18.75 -6.58
N LYS A 68 -3.74 18.15 -5.40
CA LYS A 68 -2.90 17.01 -5.05
C LYS A 68 -3.58 15.80 -5.67
N GLU A 69 -3.14 15.46 -6.88
CA GLU A 69 -3.62 14.26 -7.55
C GLU A 69 -3.27 13.02 -6.72
N ASN A 70 -4.19 12.05 -6.64
CA ASN A 70 -3.85 10.75 -6.09
C ASN A 70 -3.00 9.99 -7.13
N GLY A 71 -2.03 9.24 -6.64
CA GLY A 71 -1.19 8.37 -7.44
C GLY A 71 -1.01 7.02 -6.78
N PHE A 72 0.00 6.28 -7.23
CA PHE A 72 0.29 4.95 -6.71
C PHE A 72 1.77 4.78 -6.40
N LEU A 73 2.04 4.25 -5.22
CA LEU A 73 3.34 3.72 -4.84
C LEU A 73 3.42 2.26 -5.32
N LYS A 74 4.41 1.93 -6.14
CA LYS A 74 4.70 0.57 -6.56
C LYS A 74 5.48 -0.17 -5.45
N LEU A 75 4.95 -1.31 -5.01
CA LEU A 75 5.63 -2.28 -4.16
C LEU A 75 5.91 -3.52 -5.01
N HIS A 76 7.18 -3.88 -5.13
CA HIS A 76 7.61 -5.02 -5.93
C HIS A 76 7.44 -6.34 -5.19
N ALA A 77 7.22 -7.41 -5.96
CA ALA A 77 7.33 -8.79 -5.50
C ALA A 77 6.46 -9.08 -4.26
N VAL A 78 5.21 -8.64 -4.27
CA VAL A 78 4.29 -8.87 -3.15
C VAL A 78 3.59 -10.20 -3.33
N GLU A 79 3.51 -10.99 -2.25
CA GLU A 79 2.59 -12.11 -2.17
C GLU A 79 1.17 -11.57 -2.05
N VAL A 80 0.35 -11.86 -3.05
CA VAL A 80 -1.04 -11.43 -3.13
C VAL A 80 -1.90 -12.68 -2.92
N SER A 81 -2.94 -12.59 -2.07
CA SER A 81 -3.80 -13.74 -1.77
C SER A 81 -4.29 -14.45 -3.03
N GLU A 82 -4.18 -15.78 -3.02
CA GLU A 82 -4.51 -16.69 -4.13
C GLU A 82 -5.99 -16.60 -4.60
N PHE A 83 -6.87 -16.03 -3.78
CA PHE A 83 -8.31 -15.90 -4.05
C PHE A 83 -8.74 -14.57 -4.69
N ALA A 84 -7.79 -13.81 -5.23
CA ALA A 84 -8.14 -12.55 -5.87
C ALA A 84 -8.83 -12.81 -7.22
N GLU A 85 -10.16 -12.67 -7.25
CA GLU A 85 -10.93 -12.68 -8.50
C GLU A 85 -10.58 -11.44 -9.32
N GLY A 86 -10.02 -11.66 -10.51
CA GLY A 86 -9.57 -10.59 -11.39
C GLY A 86 -10.58 -10.23 -12.48
N VAL A 87 -10.54 -8.97 -12.91
CA VAL A 87 -11.25 -8.50 -14.10
C VAL A 87 -10.29 -8.46 -15.28
N ALA A 88 -10.64 -9.09 -16.40
CA ALA A 88 -9.82 -9.14 -17.62
C ALA A 88 -9.76 -7.79 -18.35
N VAL A 89 -9.05 -6.83 -17.77
CA VAL A 89 -8.78 -5.49 -18.32
C VAL A 89 -7.28 -5.23 -18.37
N THR A 90 -6.85 -4.23 -19.15
CA THR A 90 -5.44 -3.82 -19.21
C THR A 90 -4.99 -3.17 -17.89
N PRO A 91 -3.67 -3.14 -17.60
CA PRO A 91 -3.14 -2.46 -16.42
C PRO A 91 -3.58 -0.99 -16.30
N ASP A 92 -3.64 -0.27 -17.42
CA ASP A 92 -4.08 1.14 -17.45
C ASP A 92 -5.54 1.30 -17.05
N ILE A 93 -6.41 0.40 -17.53
CA ILE A 93 -7.82 0.38 -17.15
C ILE A 93 -7.95 0.01 -15.66
N CYS A 94 -7.16 -0.95 -15.17
CA CYS A 94 -7.13 -1.32 -13.76
C CYS A 94 -6.77 -0.13 -12.85
N ARG A 95 -5.72 0.61 -13.22
CA ARG A 95 -5.31 1.86 -12.56
C ARG A 95 -6.45 2.87 -12.53
N SER A 96 -7.09 3.09 -13.67
CA SER A 96 -8.21 4.04 -13.81
C SER A 96 -9.40 3.66 -12.93
N LEU A 97 -9.80 2.38 -12.94
CA LEU A 97 -10.88 1.86 -12.09
C LEU A 97 -10.60 2.11 -10.60
N CYS A 98 -9.37 1.87 -10.15
CA CYS A 98 -8.99 2.16 -8.76
C CYS A 98 -8.97 3.67 -8.44
N LEU A 99 -8.53 4.52 -9.37
CA LEU A 99 -8.56 5.97 -9.18
C LEU A 99 -9.99 6.51 -9.06
N HIS A 100 -10.93 5.98 -9.84
CA HIS A 100 -12.32 6.42 -9.82
C HIS A 100 -13.15 5.81 -8.69
N ASN A 101 -12.67 4.74 -8.05
CA ASN A 101 -13.28 4.16 -6.87
C ASN A 101 -12.60 4.68 -5.59
N CYS A 102 -13.24 5.59 -4.85
CA CYS A 102 -12.67 6.17 -3.62
C CYS A 102 -12.41 5.13 -2.51
N SER A 103 -13.08 3.98 -2.52
CA SER A 103 -12.84 2.90 -1.57
C SER A 103 -11.61 2.05 -1.95
N CYS A 104 -11.12 2.17 -3.18
CA CYS A 104 -9.94 1.44 -3.63
C CYS A 104 -8.67 2.00 -2.98
N VAL A 105 -7.92 1.13 -2.32
CA VAL A 105 -6.66 1.47 -1.64
C VAL A 105 -5.42 0.95 -2.36
N ALA A 106 -5.58 -0.04 -3.24
CA ALA A 106 -4.51 -0.59 -4.06
C ALA A 106 -5.07 -1.43 -5.20
N TYR A 107 -4.25 -1.64 -6.22
CA TYR A 107 -4.52 -2.61 -7.28
C TYR A 107 -3.26 -3.38 -7.66
N SER A 108 -3.44 -4.49 -8.35
CA SER A 108 -2.40 -5.29 -8.98
C SER A 108 -2.94 -5.80 -10.31
N HIS A 109 -2.05 -6.18 -11.20
CA HIS A 109 -2.41 -6.77 -12.48
C HIS A 109 -1.52 -7.97 -12.73
N ASP A 110 -2.16 -9.09 -13.06
CA ASP A 110 -1.50 -10.29 -13.55
C ASP A 110 -2.02 -10.62 -14.95
N SER A 111 -1.16 -11.17 -15.79
CA SER A 111 -1.50 -11.52 -17.17
C SER A 111 -2.49 -12.67 -17.30
N GLY A 112 -2.55 -13.59 -16.32
CA GLY A 112 -3.46 -14.73 -16.30
C GLY A 112 -4.75 -14.46 -15.53
N ILE A 113 -4.67 -13.71 -14.42
CA ILE A 113 -5.81 -13.40 -13.53
C ILE A 113 -6.53 -12.10 -13.95
N GLY A 114 -5.77 -11.10 -14.39
CA GLY A 114 -6.27 -9.76 -14.71
C GLY A 114 -6.11 -8.77 -13.56
N CYS A 115 -6.98 -7.76 -13.54
CA CYS A 115 -6.99 -6.68 -12.56
C CYS A 115 -7.57 -7.10 -11.22
N MET A 116 -6.80 -6.96 -10.15
CA MET A 116 -7.20 -7.21 -8.77
C MET A 116 -7.17 -5.89 -7.99
N SER A 117 -8.16 -5.65 -7.12
CA SER A 117 -8.23 -4.40 -6.34
C SER A 117 -8.64 -4.66 -4.90
N TRP A 118 -8.11 -3.85 -3.98
CA TRP A 118 -8.38 -3.96 -2.55
C TRP A 118 -9.16 -2.75 -2.06
N THR A 119 -10.13 -3.03 -1.19
CA THR A 119 -10.84 -2.03 -0.40
C THR A 119 -10.52 -2.25 1.08
N GLY A 120 -10.26 -1.17 1.84
CA GLY A 120 -9.88 -1.27 3.25
C GLY A 120 -8.36 -1.28 3.51
N ASN A 121 -7.92 -1.74 4.68
CA ASN A 121 -6.50 -1.71 5.03
C ASN A 121 -5.76 -2.88 4.38
N LEU A 122 -4.58 -2.61 3.81
CA LEU A 122 -3.67 -3.66 3.39
C LEU A 122 -2.97 -4.24 4.62
N LEU A 123 -3.27 -5.49 4.93
CA LEU A 123 -2.69 -6.25 6.04
C LEU A 123 -1.75 -7.31 5.46
N ASP A 124 -0.74 -7.70 6.25
CA ASP A 124 0.14 -8.85 5.98
C ASP A 124 0.79 -8.82 4.58
N ILE A 125 1.25 -7.64 4.15
CA ILE A 125 1.97 -7.48 2.89
C ILE A 125 3.41 -7.96 3.06
N HIS A 126 3.73 -9.09 2.43
CA HIS A 126 5.07 -9.68 2.40
C HIS A 126 5.76 -9.38 1.07
N GLN A 127 6.92 -8.71 1.13
CA GLN A 127 7.82 -8.56 -0.02
C GLN A 127 8.71 -9.78 -0.14
N LEU A 128 8.65 -10.43 -1.28
CA LEU A 128 9.46 -11.57 -1.67
C LEU A 128 10.78 -11.09 -2.28
N GLN A 129 11.84 -11.89 -2.15
CA GLN A 129 13.12 -11.60 -2.82
C GLN A 129 13.06 -11.82 -4.33
N SER A 130 12.16 -12.70 -4.79
CA SER A 130 11.93 -13.02 -6.20
C SER A 130 10.54 -13.63 -6.35
N GLY A 131 9.90 -13.41 -7.49
CA GLY A 131 8.50 -13.82 -7.71
C GLY A 131 7.51 -12.89 -7.02
N GLY A 132 6.21 -13.22 -7.09
CA GLY A 132 5.14 -12.35 -6.62
C GLY A 132 4.70 -11.31 -7.66
N LEU A 133 3.74 -10.48 -7.27
CA LEU A 133 3.15 -9.47 -8.14
C LEU A 133 3.50 -8.06 -7.69
N ASP A 134 3.52 -7.12 -8.64
CA ASP A 134 3.61 -5.71 -8.31
C ASP A 134 2.28 -5.24 -7.71
N LEU A 135 2.32 -4.63 -6.52
CA LEU A 135 1.17 -4.02 -5.86
C LEU A 135 1.28 -2.50 -5.91
N TYR A 136 0.25 -1.84 -6.43
CA TYR A 136 0.19 -0.39 -6.59
C TYR A 136 -0.69 0.20 -5.48
N VAL A 137 -0.07 0.75 -4.44
CA VAL A 137 -0.75 1.29 -3.25
C VAL A 137 -1.12 2.75 -3.44
N ARG A 138 -2.39 3.09 -3.22
CA ARG A 138 -2.92 4.43 -3.44
C ARG A 138 -2.46 5.42 -2.37
N VAL A 139 -1.86 6.51 -2.83
CA VAL A 139 -1.27 7.58 -2.01
C VAL A 139 -1.58 8.95 -2.62
N ALA A 140 -1.58 10.01 -1.80
CA ALA A 140 -1.69 11.38 -2.32
C ALA A 140 -0.34 11.83 -2.91
N CYS A 141 -0.28 12.28 -4.16
CA CYS A 141 0.93 12.88 -4.73
C CYS A 141 1.14 14.27 -4.13
N THR A 142 2.15 14.42 -3.27
CA THR A 142 2.66 15.75 -2.89
C THR A 142 3.77 16.18 -3.84
N LYS A 143 4.13 17.48 -3.85
CA LYS A 143 5.28 17.96 -4.65
C LYS A 143 6.59 17.21 -4.34
N LEU A 144 6.76 16.75 -3.11
CA LEU A 144 7.95 16.01 -2.67
C LEU A 144 7.95 14.56 -3.16
N ASP A 145 6.78 13.99 -3.40
CA ASP A 145 6.61 12.58 -3.78
C ASP A 145 6.23 12.42 -5.27
N ARG A 146 6.28 13.50 -6.06
CA ARG A 146 5.81 13.51 -7.45
C ARG A 146 6.58 12.53 -8.34
N ASN A 147 7.88 12.36 -8.08
CA ASN A 147 8.74 11.40 -8.81
C ASN A 147 8.49 9.94 -8.45
N PHE A 148 7.68 9.66 -7.41
CA PHE A 148 7.44 8.30 -6.92
C PHE A 148 5.98 7.88 -7.01
N CYS A 149 5.04 8.82 -6.83
CA CYS A 149 3.61 8.56 -6.83
C CYS A 149 2.96 8.78 -8.21
N CYS A 150 3.60 9.61 -9.04
CA CYS A 150 3.06 10.14 -10.29
C CYS A 150 4.02 9.93 -11.49
N SER A 151 5.10 9.17 -11.33
CA SER A 151 5.93 8.70 -12.45
C SER A 151 5.18 7.62 -13.23
N ASN A 152 4.94 7.88 -14.51
CA ASN A 152 4.38 6.93 -15.47
C ASN A 152 5.45 5.95 -15.93
N GLU A 153 6.18 5.31 -15.01
CA GLU A 153 7.06 4.21 -15.40
C GLU A 153 6.19 2.95 -15.46
N ALA A 154 5.65 2.77 -16.67
CA ALA A 154 5.07 1.56 -17.20
C ALA A 154 6.06 0.38 -17.13
#